data_AF-R0AM49-F1
#
_entry.id   AF-R0AM49-F1
#
_cell.length_a   1.000
_cell.length_b   1.000
_cell.length_c   1.000
_cell.angle_alpha   90.00
_cell.angle_beta   90.00
_cell.angle_gamma   90.00
#
_symmetry.space_group_name_H-M   'P 1'
#
loop_
_entity.id
_entity.type
_entity.pdbx_description
1 polymer ?
#
loop_
_entity_poly.entity_id
_entity_poly.type
_entity_poly.pdbx_seq_one_letter_code
_entity_poly.pdbx_strand_id
1 'polypeptide(L)'
;MEVFVKRENWDGGIWMKLPASEEQAEQVLEELAGYHPSRMIPFIGDVKAPVAGLAHLLIGEFVFQESNLGQLNYLAAKIGSWSEQERAVFEAVLQNEKPDSLLRIVEAMEQLDQYECHPEIKSLEQYGHYLFEREGRRLPVELTGYFDYEAYGRLNMKASERLTHEGLVTRIKAPKPAVGTKQNPEVVQPGSAVFRVYLVFDKRYPEKSCFYFPMTAKQLEALEEKCRTYDGDEAADYLSNIWELDQFLPPRLTFRELNQIAMEIQNLADKTTVSRKKLLASLEAEVPRDADAACQIIRNYKDYEFLPVQELSAECYAKYLLNLHQIYIEKELEPYIHLEEFGLQKMKENGPVETTFGTLICKGHPIQELSPSVHEFRLYNSLAVTAYWNESESVVPELLNGEELLSYEKMIREKIQASLKSCPEKGLAEHLFSELLKKRVASMTPDVEEYAGRLWDVLTVRTYGELNDRELTAVMEEWKAMADSGWGEELFYRPIRTEKGEIYIGFWDTDNNDNLFIKTEEEFRRDCLGGSQIEQELQL
;
A
#
# COMPACT_ATOMS: atom_id res chain seq x y z
N MET A 1 -1.07 -25.66 40.02
CA MET A 1 -1.67 -24.35 39.67
C MET A 1 -2.62 -23.96 40.79
N GLU A 2 -2.77 -22.69 41.11
CA GLU A 2 -3.78 -22.22 42.07
C GLU A 2 -4.63 -21.13 41.43
N VAL A 3 -5.93 -21.14 41.67
CA VAL A 3 -6.86 -20.10 41.19
C VAL A 3 -7.51 -19.43 42.39
N PHE A 4 -7.63 -18.11 42.33
CA PHE A 4 -8.34 -17.32 43.33
C PHE A 4 -9.79 -17.18 42.90
N VAL A 5 -10.68 -17.87 43.60
CA VAL A 5 -12.10 -17.94 43.24
C VAL A 5 -12.87 -16.84 43.97
N LYS A 6 -13.54 -15.98 43.21
CA LYS A 6 -14.33 -14.85 43.70
C LYS A 6 -15.81 -15.01 43.39
N ARG A 7 -16.63 -14.24 44.10
CA ARG A 7 -18.05 -14.00 43.79
C ARG A 7 -18.27 -12.51 43.55
N GLU A 8 -19.33 -12.20 42.82
CA GLU A 8 -19.78 -10.83 42.61
C GLU A 8 -20.07 -10.14 43.94
N ASN A 9 -19.70 -8.86 44.05
CA ASN A 9 -19.90 -8.01 45.23
C ASN A 9 -19.20 -8.48 46.51
N TRP A 10 -18.18 -9.34 46.38
CA TRP A 10 -17.27 -9.68 47.47
C TRP A 10 -15.81 -9.42 47.04
N ASP A 11 -15.14 -8.55 47.79
CA ASP A 11 -13.74 -8.20 47.50
C ASP A 11 -12.75 -9.31 47.88
N GLY A 12 -13.16 -10.23 48.75
CA GLY A 12 -12.42 -11.44 49.10
C GLY A 12 -12.49 -12.54 48.05
N GLY A 13 -11.84 -13.66 48.35
CA GLY A 13 -11.81 -14.84 47.50
C GLY A 13 -11.12 -16.00 48.22
N ILE A 14 -11.24 -17.20 47.67
CA ILE A 14 -10.63 -18.41 48.20
C ILE A 14 -9.61 -18.94 47.19
N TRP A 15 -8.39 -19.18 47.64
CA TRP A 15 -7.38 -19.86 46.82
C TRP A 15 -7.67 -21.35 46.77
N MET A 16 -7.95 -21.87 45.58
CA MET A 16 -8.17 -23.28 45.31
C MET A 16 -6.99 -23.86 44.54
N LYS A 17 -6.43 -24.97 45.05
CA LYS A 17 -5.36 -25.71 44.38
C LYS A 17 -5.94 -26.61 43.30
N LEU A 18 -5.32 -26.60 42.12
CA LEU A 18 -5.67 -27.45 41.00
C LEU A 18 -4.52 -28.41 40.66
N PRO A 19 -4.82 -29.68 40.31
CA PRO A 19 -6.17 -30.25 40.19
C PRO A 19 -6.89 -30.43 41.54
N ALA A 20 -8.18 -30.11 41.60
CA ALA A 20 -9.05 -30.27 42.77
C ALA A 20 -9.97 -31.48 42.62
N SER A 21 -10.21 -32.23 43.71
CA SER A 21 -11.24 -33.27 43.74
C SER A 21 -12.65 -32.66 43.78
N GLU A 22 -13.68 -33.46 43.49
CA GLU A 22 -15.07 -33.01 43.61
C GLU A 22 -15.39 -32.57 45.04
N GLU A 23 -14.91 -33.29 46.07
CA GLU A 23 -15.17 -32.90 47.46
C GLU A 23 -14.49 -31.56 47.82
N GLN A 24 -13.31 -31.29 47.28
CA GLN A 24 -12.61 -30.01 47.50
C GLN A 24 -13.32 -28.85 46.80
N ALA A 25 -13.85 -29.08 45.60
CA ALA A 25 -14.63 -28.11 44.86
C ALA A 25 -15.96 -27.79 45.56
N GLU A 26 -16.66 -28.81 46.06
CA GLU A 26 -17.88 -28.67 46.86
C GLU A 26 -17.61 -27.89 48.14
N GLN A 27 -16.54 -28.20 48.86
CA GLN A 27 -16.15 -27.47 50.07
C GLN A 27 -15.89 -25.98 49.79
N VAL A 28 -15.18 -25.65 48.71
CA VAL A 28 -14.96 -24.26 48.29
C VAL A 28 -16.29 -23.58 47.91
N LEU A 29 -17.21 -24.28 47.24
CA LEU A 29 -18.53 -23.75 46.89
C LEU A 29 -19.40 -23.46 48.11
N GLU A 30 -19.42 -24.36 49.10
CA GLU A 30 -20.12 -24.19 50.37
C GLU A 30 -19.56 -23.01 51.16
N GLU A 31 -18.24 -22.92 51.26
CA GLU A 31 -17.55 -21.84 51.94
C GLU A 31 -17.84 -20.48 51.28
N LEU A 32 -17.78 -20.41 49.95
CA LEU A 32 -18.16 -19.21 49.19
C LEU A 32 -19.65 -18.83 49.38
N ALA A 33 -20.55 -19.81 49.53
CA ALA A 33 -21.97 -19.56 49.79
C ALA A 33 -22.20 -18.94 51.18
N GLY A 34 -21.33 -19.24 52.15
CA GLY A 34 -21.36 -18.67 53.50
C GLY A 34 -20.98 -17.18 53.55
N TYR A 35 -20.18 -16.69 52.60
CA TYR A 35 -19.72 -15.30 52.57
C TYR A 35 -20.66 -14.33 51.85
N HIS A 36 -21.36 -14.77 50.79
CA HIS A 36 -22.31 -13.90 50.07
C HIS A 36 -23.41 -14.71 49.34
N PRO A 37 -24.71 -14.33 49.46
CA PRO A 37 -25.84 -15.05 48.88
C PRO A 37 -26.00 -14.85 47.34
N SER A 38 -24.93 -14.49 46.62
CA SER A 38 -25.02 -14.22 45.18
C SER A 38 -25.38 -15.50 44.42
N ARG A 39 -26.22 -15.36 43.39
CA ARG A 39 -26.58 -16.43 42.45
C ARG A 39 -25.61 -16.55 41.27
N MET A 40 -24.68 -15.61 41.12
CA MET A 40 -23.68 -15.65 40.06
C MET A 40 -22.70 -16.81 40.29
N ILE A 41 -22.33 -17.49 39.20
CA ILE A 41 -21.34 -18.57 39.23
C ILE A 41 -19.99 -17.97 39.66
N PRO A 42 -19.25 -18.59 40.61
CA PRO A 42 -17.94 -18.10 41.00
C PRO A 42 -16.95 -18.08 39.83
N PHE A 43 -16.13 -17.04 39.77
CA PHE A 43 -15.18 -16.78 38.68
C PHE A 43 -13.76 -16.58 39.21
N ILE A 44 -12.78 -16.68 38.33
CA ILE A 44 -11.36 -16.54 38.64
C ILE A 44 -11.01 -15.05 38.77
N GLY A 45 -10.56 -14.63 39.95
CA GLY A 45 -10.06 -13.28 40.20
C GLY A 45 -8.54 -13.14 40.04
N ASP A 46 -7.79 -14.23 40.18
CA ASP A 46 -6.33 -14.27 40.02
C ASP A 46 -5.85 -15.73 39.83
N VAL A 47 -4.64 -15.94 39.29
CA VAL A 47 -4.08 -17.27 39.03
C VAL A 47 -2.58 -17.31 39.34
N LYS A 48 -2.16 -18.37 40.03
CA LYS A 48 -0.76 -18.76 40.19
C LYS A 48 -0.46 -19.99 39.34
N ALA A 49 0.24 -19.78 38.24
CA ALA A 49 0.66 -20.84 37.33
C ALA A 49 2.14 -20.66 36.94
N PRO A 50 2.89 -21.75 36.72
CA PRO A 50 4.28 -21.70 36.24
C PRO A 50 4.36 -21.48 34.72
N VAL A 51 3.39 -20.76 34.14
CA VAL A 51 3.27 -20.43 32.72
C VAL A 51 2.97 -18.94 32.63
N ALA A 52 3.93 -18.16 32.16
CA ALA A 52 3.80 -16.72 32.00
C ALA A 52 2.68 -16.39 31.00
N GLY A 53 1.87 -15.39 31.33
CA GLY A 53 0.74 -14.99 30.49
C GLY A 53 -0.50 -15.87 30.60
N LEU A 54 -0.47 -17.03 31.27
CA LEU A 54 -1.70 -17.81 31.43
C LEU A 54 -2.72 -17.12 32.36
N ALA A 55 -2.23 -16.43 33.40
CA ALA A 55 -3.09 -15.81 34.40
C ALA A 55 -4.06 -14.78 33.81
N HIS A 56 -3.57 -13.89 32.92
CA HIS A 56 -4.42 -12.84 32.33
C HIS A 56 -5.51 -13.39 31.41
N LEU A 57 -5.31 -14.59 30.84
CA LEU A 57 -6.29 -15.25 29.96
C LEU A 57 -7.38 -15.97 30.74
N LEU A 58 -7.10 -16.36 32.00
CA LEU A 58 -8.03 -17.10 32.86
C LEU A 58 -8.81 -16.20 33.81
N ILE A 59 -8.33 -14.99 34.11
CA ILE A 59 -9.04 -14.04 34.96
C ILE A 59 -10.39 -13.68 34.30
N GLY A 60 -11.47 -13.84 35.07
CA GLY A 60 -12.85 -13.63 34.62
C GLY A 60 -13.59 -14.90 34.21
N GLU A 61 -12.89 -16.02 33.98
CA GLU A 61 -13.53 -17.30 33.63
C GLU A 61 -14.29 -17.91 34.81
N PHE A 62 -15.43 -18.56 34.52
CA PHE A 62 -16.23 -19.23 35.55
C PHE A 62 -15.60 -20.56 35.95
N VAL A 63 -15.43 -20.79 37.25
CA VAL A 63 -14.74 -22.00 37.76
C VAL A 63 -15.64 -23.23 37.68
N PHE A 64 -16.92 -23.07 38.05
CA PHE A 64 -17.87 -24.17 38.23
C PHE A 64 -18.97 -24.20 37.16
N GLN A 65 -18.75 -23.51 36.04
CA GLN A 65 -19.67 -23.58 34.91
C GLN A 65 -19.37 -24.83 34.08
N GLU A 66 -20.37 -25.70 33.91
CA GLU A 66 -20.31 -26.86 33.01
C GLU A 66 -19.04 -27.71 33.20
N SER A 67 -18.18 -27.80 32.18
CA SER A 67 -16.94 -28.58 32.18
C SER A 67 -15.71 -27.78 32.64
N ASN A 68 -15.85 -26.53 33.07
CA ASN A 68 -14.70 -25.64 33.32
C ASN A 68 -13.79 -26.15 34.44
N LEU A 69 -14.33 -26.70 35.53
CA LEU A 69 -13.50 -27.32 36.57
C LEU A 69 -12.69 -28.49 36.02
N GLY A 70 -13.30 -29.31 35.15
CA GLY A 70 -12.62 -30.40 34.45
C GLY A 70 -11.50 -29.91 33.53
N GLN A 71 -11.75 -28.84 32.77
CA GLN A 71 -10.77 -28.20 31.88
C GLN A 71 -9.63 -27.55 32.67
N LEU A 72 -9.93 -26.86 33.77
CA LEU A 72 -8.95 -26.27 34.69
C LEU A 72 -8.09 -27.35 35.38
N ASN A 73 -8.71 -28.45 35.79
CA ASN A 73 -8.00 -29.61 36.33
C ASN A 73 -7.09 -30.25 35.28
N TYR A 74 -7.59 -30.43 34.06
CA TYR A 74 -6.82 -30.96 32.94
C TYR A 74 -5.60 -30.08 32.61
N LEU A 75 -5.83 -28.77 32.47
CA LEU A 75 -4.79 -27.77 32.25
C LEU A 75 -3.75 -27.79 33.38
N ALA A 76 -4.19 -27.80 34.65
CA ALA A 76 -3.28 -27.86 35.80
C ALA A 76 -2.45 -29.14 35.85
N ALA A 77 -3.06 -30.28 35.53
CA ALA A 77 -2.38 -31.58 35.49
C ALA A 77 -1.32 -31.61 34.38
N LYS A 78 -1.66 -31.13 33.18
CA LYS A 78 -0.74 -31.07 32.04
C LYS A 78 0.43 -30.13 32.30
N ILE A 79 0.17 -28.90 32.72
CA ILE A 79 1.21 -27.94 33.10
C ILE A 79 2.10 -28.51 34.20
N GLY A 80 1.52 -29.20 35.17
CA GLY A 80 2.25 -29.88 36.25
C GLY A 80 3.18 -30.98 35.74
N SER A 81 2.77 -31.73 34.70
CA SER A 81 3.55 -32.81 34.10
C SER A 81 4.65 -32.34 33.15
N TRP A 82 4.51 -31.14 32.58
CA TRP A 82 5.46 -30.60 31.62
C TRP A 82 6.78 -30.16 32.24
N SER A 83 7.84 -30.41 31.49
CA SER A 83 9.16 -29.80 31.66
C SER A 83 9.10 -28.27 31.48
N GLU A 84 10.15 -27.58 31.92
CA GLU A 84 10.29 -26.13 31.71
C GLU A 84 10.26 -25.77 30.22
N GLN A 85 10.81 -26.64 29.37
CA GLN A 85 10.81 -26.48 27.91
C GLN A 85 9.40 -26.57 27.32
N GLU A 86 8.62 -27.59 27.70
CA GLU A 86 7.23 -27.75 27.24
C GLU A 86 6.34 -26.58 27.72
N ARG A 87 6.59 -26.06 28.92
CA ARG A 87 5.92 -24.84 29.42
C ARG A 87 6.29 -23.61 28.59
N ALA A 88 7.56 -23.42 28.25
CA ALA A 88 8.00 -22.31 27.41
C ALA A 88 7.39 -22.37 25.99
N VAL A 89 7.26 -23.57 25.42
CA VAL A 89 6.52 -23.76 24.16
C VAL A 89 5.07 -23.35 24.33
N PHE A 90 4.41 -23.78 25.41
CA PHE A 90 3.02 -23.39 25.68
C PHE A 90 2.85 -21.88 25.90
N GLU A 91 3.77 -21.20 26.58
CA GLU A 91 3.79 -19.74 26.70
C GLU A 91 3.84 -19.06 25.31
N ALA A 92 4.70 -19.55 24.43
CA ALA A 92 4.79 -19.05 23.06
C ALA A 92 3.50 -19.28 22.27
N VAL A 93 2.85 -20.43 22.46
CA VAL A 93 1.54 -20.75 21.87
C VAL A 93 0.48 -19.74 22.34
N LEU A 94 0.37 -19.50 23.65
CA LEU A 94 -0.61 -18.56 24.21
C LEU A 94 -0.43 -17.13 23.67
N GLN A 95 0.82 -16.68 23.52
CA GLN A 95 1.10 -15.34 22.98
C GLN A 95 0.82 -15.22 21.49
N ASN A 96 1.02 -16.30 20.73
CA ASN A 96 0.82 -16.30 19.27
C ASN A 96 -0.65 -16.49 18.89
N GLU A 97 -1.35 -17.43 19.54
CA GLU A 97 -2.75 -17.75 19.23
C GLU A 97 -3.73 -16.79 19.93
N LYS A 98 -3.32 -16.14 21.03
CA LYS A 98 -4.15 -15.21 21.83
C LYS A 98 -5.57 -15.75 22.10
N PRO A 99 -5.70 -16.94 22.71
CA PRO A 99 -7.00 -17.55 22.94
C PRO A 99 -7.85 -16.67 23.88
N ASP A 100 -9.14 -16.56 23.55
CA ASP A 100 -10.08 -15.65 24.21
C ASP A 100 -10.99 -16.34 25.25
N SER A 101 -10.78 -17.64 25.49
CA SER A 101 -11.57 -18.44 26.44
C SER A 101 -10.81 -19.66 26.95
N LEU A 102 -11.23 -20.21 28.10
CA LEU A 102 -10.67 -21.44 28.69
C LEU A 102 -10.67 -22.62 27.71
N LEU A 103 -11.74 -22.77 26.92
CA LEU A 103 -11.83 -23.81 25.90
C LEU A 103 -10.73 -23.65 24.85
N ARG A 104 -10.52 -22.43 24.34
CA ARG A 104 -9.47 -22.13 23.35
C ARG A 104 -8.06 -22.31 23.91
N ILE A 105 -7.86 -22.04 25.21
CA ILE A 105 -6.59 -22.31 25.90
C ILE A 105 -6.30 -23.81 25.91
N VAL A 106 -7.30 -24.64 26.22
CA VAL A 106 -7.17 -26.11 26.20
C VAL A 106 -6.98 -26.63 24.77
N GLU A 107 -7.69 -26.09 23.78
CA GLU A 107 -7.47 -26.46 22.36
C GLU A 107 -6.05 -26.10 21.88
N ALA A 108 -5.54 -24.93 22.27
CA ALA A 108 -4.18 -24.49 21.92
C ALA A 108 -3.11 -25.40 22.58
N MET A 109 -3.38 -25.89 23.79
CA MET A 109 -2.54 -26.87 24.48
C MET A 109 -2.43 -28.21 23.74
N GLU A 110 -3.44 -28.62 22.97
CA GLU A 110 -3.40 -29.85 22.18
C GLU A 110 -2.60 -29.70 20.87
N GLN A 111 -2.14 -28.48 20.54
CA GLN A 111 -1.40 -28.18 19.30
C GLN A 111 0.10 -27.95 19.53
N LEU A 112 0.63 -28.35 20.69
CA LEU A 112 2.05 -28.17 21.02
C LEU A 112 2.99 -28.93 20.08
N ASP A 113 2.51 -30.02 19.46
CA ASP A 113 3.22 -30.79 18.44
C ASP A 113 3.47 -30.01 17.13
N GLN A 114 2.82 -28.85 16.96
CA GLN A 114 3.05 -27.94 15.85
C GLN A 114 4.22 -26.98 16.09
N TYR A 115 4.89 -27.06 17.24
CA TYR A 115 5.99 -26.19 17.63
C TYR A 115 7.24 -27.02 17.97
N GLU A 116 8.40 -26.52 17.55
CA GLU A 116 9.72 -27.07 17.86
C GLU A 116 10.43 -26.13 18.83
N CYS A 117 11.08 -26.68 19.85
CA CYS A 117 11.98 -25.92 20.71
C CYS A 117 13.42 -26.29 20.37
N HIS A 118 14.23 -25.27 20.10
CA HIS A 118 15.67 -25.37 19.90
C HIS A 118 16.37 -24.91 21.20
N PRO A 119 16.59 -25.81 22.18
CA PRO A 119 17.14 -25.47 23.49
C PRO A 119 18.56 -24.92 23.45
N GLU A 120 19.27 -25.14 22.34
CA GLU A 120 20.61 -24.64 22.06
C GLU A 120 20.65 -23.14 21.72
N ILE A 121 19.51 -22.52 21.42
CA ILE A 121 19.40 -21.13 20.98
C ILE A 121 18.74 -20.28 22.07
N LYS A 122 19.54 -19.69 22.95
CA LYS A 122 19.06 -18.91 24.11
C LYS A 122 19.35 -17.41 24.05
N SER A 123 20.12 -16.98 23.05
CA SER A 123 20.40 -15.56 22.78
C SER A 123 20.12 -15.22 21.32
N LEU A 124 19.90 -13.93 21.04
CA LEU A 124 19.78 -13.42 19.67
C LEU A 124 21.07 -13.66 18.87
N GLU A 125 22.22 -13.67 19.53
CA GLU A 125 23.51 -14.00 18.93
C GLU A 125 23.57 -15.46 18.48
N GLN A 126 23.19 -16.40 19.35
CA GLN A 126 23.09 -17.82 19.00
C GLN A 126 22.04 -18.06 17.91
N TYR A 127 20.96 -17.28 17.93
CA TYR A 127 19.95 -17.35 16.89
C TYR A 127 20.49 -16.88 15.53
N GLY A 128 21.26 -15.79 15.53
CA GLY A 128 21.96 -15.31 14.36
C GLY A 128 22.92 -16.36 13.80
N HIS A 129 23.71 -17.03 14.66
CA HIS A 129 24.58 -18.14 14.25
C HIS A 129 23.80 -19.27 13.59
N TYR A 130 22.71 -19.73 14.22
CA TYR A 130 21.87 -20.79 13.69
C TYR A 130 21.26 -20.44 12.32
N LEU A 131 20.73 -19.22 12.17
CA LEU A 131 20.22 -18.73 10.88
C LEU A 131 21.31 -18.68 9.83
N PHE A 132 22.50 -18.18 10.21
CA PHE A 132 23.64 -18.04 9.34
C PHE A 132 24.09 -19.39 8.76
N GLU A 133 24.16 -20.43 9.61
CA GLU A 133 24.51 -21.79 9.21
C GLU A 133 23.41 -22.49 8.40
N ARG A 134 22.13 -22.36 8.81
CA ARG A 134 20.99 -22.99 8.13
C ARG A 134 20.80 -22.46 6.70
N GLU A 135 21.09 -21.18 6.48
CA GLU A 135 21.06 -20.56 5.15
C GLU A 135 22.27 -20.92 4.29
N GLY A 136 23.17 -21.79 4.79
CA GLY A 136 24.35 -22.23 4.08
C GLY A 136 25.40 -21.13 3.90
N ARG A 137 25.32 -20.05 4.68
CA ARG A 137 26.25 -18.93 4.57
C ARG A 137 27.59 -19.33 5.19
N ARG A 138 28.69 -18.91 4.56
CA ARG A 138 30.05 -19.11 5.06
C ARG A 138 30.75 -17.77 5.19
N LEU A 139 31.35 -17.52 6.35
CA LEU A 139 32.30 -16.41 6.54
C LEU A 139 33.73 -16.94 6.42
N PRO A 140 34.65 -16.20 5.80
CA PRO A 140 36.09 -16.41 5.95
C PRO A 140 36.46 -16.46 7.44
N VAL A 141 37.42 -17.32 7.80
CA VAL A 141 37.82 -17.58 9.21
C VAL A 141 38.27 -16.29 9.91
N GLU A 142 38.79 -15.33 9.15
CA GLU A 142 39.24 -14.03 9.66
C GLU A 142 38.09 -13.09 10.03
N LEU A 143 36.88 -13.31 9.53
CA LEU A 143 35.70 -12.44 9.73
C LEU A 143 34.69 -13.02 10.72
N THR A 144 34.86 -14.29 11.12
CA THR A 144 34.00 -14.94 12.10
C THR A 144 33.99 -14.21 13.44
N GLY A 145 35.11 -13.55 13.81
CA GLY A 145 35.22 -12.77 15.05
C GLY A 145 34.63 -11.35 15.01
N TYR A 146 34.10 -10.91 13.86
CA TYR A 146 33.60 -9.54 13.66
C TYR A 146 32.15 -9.47 13.18
N PHE A 147 31.51 -10.62 12.98
CA PHE A 147 30.12 -10.65 12.56
C PHE A 147 29.21 -10.51 13.78
N ASP A 148 28.37 -9.47 13.79
CA ASP A 148 27.39 -9.23 14.86
C ASP A 148 26.19 -10.16 14.66
N TYR A 149 26.36 -11.39 15.13
CA TYR A 149 25.31 -12.40 15.08
C TYR A 149 24.09 -11.98 15.91
N GLU A 150 24.24 -11.13 16.93
CA GLU A 150 23.12 -10.66 17.75
C GLU A 150 22.19 -9.73 16.97
N ALA A 151 22.76 -8.75 16.28
CA ALA A 151 22.00 -7.88 15.38
C ALA A 151 21.36 -8.66 14.24
N TYR A 152 22.09 -9.63 13.67
CA TYR A 152 21.57 -10.48 12.59
C TYR A 152 20.37 -11.32 13.03
N GLY A 153 20.45 -11.96 14.20
CA GLY A 153 19.33 -12.70 14.78
C GLY A 153 18.15 -11.79 15.11
N ARG A 154 18.38 -10.59 15.62
CA ARG A 154 17.33 -9.61 15.97
C ARG A 154 16.51 -9.16 14.77
N LEU A 155 17.18 -8.82 13.66
CA LEU A 155 16.52 -8.29 12.46
C LEU A 155 15.77 -9.35 11.64
N ASN A 156 16.18 -10.62 11.75
CA ASN A 156 15.64 -11.72 10.95
C ASN A 156 14.68 -12.64 11.74
N MET A 157 14.36 -12.31 12.99
CA MET A 157 13.41 -13.08 13.80
C MET A 157 11.97 -12.88 13.30
N LYS A 158 11.32 -13.96 12.90
CA LYS A 158 9.94 -13.94 12.40
C LYS A 158 8.96 -13.73 13.54
N ALA A 159 7.80 -13.15 13.24
CA ALA A 159 6.72 -12.96 14.21
C ALA A 159 6.23 -14.27 14.85
N SER A 160 6.47 -15.43 14.23
CA SER A 160 6.16 -16.78 14.74
C SER A 160 7.26 -17.42 15.59
N GLU A 161 8.41 -16.75 15.76
CA GLU A 161 9.58 -17.27 16.47
C GLU A 161 9.76 -16.51 17.79
N ARG A 162 10.04 -17.21 18.88
CA ARG A 162 10.19 -16.61 20.20
C ARG A 162 11.43 -17.13 20.90
N LEU A 163 12.25 -16.19 21.36
CA LEU A 163 13.37 -16.50 22.23
C LEU A 163 12.87 -16.55 23.67
N THR A 164 13.03 -17.69 24.32
CA THR A 164 12.71 -17.89 25.75
C THR A 164 13.99 -18.24 26.51
N HIS A 165 13.94 -18.20 27.84
CA HIS A 165 15.06 -18.67 28.68
C HIS A 165 15.43 -20.15 28.40
N GLU A 166 14.46 -20.92 27.90
CA GLU A 166 14.62 -22.34 27.61
C GLU A 166 15.08 -22.66 26.19
N GLY A 167 15.07 -21.69 25.28
CA GLY A 167 15.46 -21.86 23.89
C GLY A 167 14.58 -21.07 22.91
N LEU A 168 14.88 -21.20 21.62
CA LEU A 168 14.08 -20.63 20.54
C LEU A 168 12.92 -21.57 20.24
N VAL A 169 11.69 -21.08 20.37
CA VAL A 169 10.49 -21.80 19.97
C VAL A 169 10.09 -21.37 18.56
N THR A 170 9.98 -22.33 17.64
CA THR A 170 9.56 -22.13 16.25
C THR A 170 8.31 -22.96 15.94
N ARG A 171 7.48 -22.52 14.99
CA ARG A 171 6.28 -23.27 14.58
C ARG A 171 6.58 -24.12 13.33
N ILE A 172 6.41 -25.43 13.42
CA ILE A 172 6.68 -26.42 12.36
C ILE A 172 5.58 -26.45 11.29
N LYS A 173 4.32 -26.14 11.66
CA LYS A 173 3.19 -26.07 10.70
C LYS A 173 2.30 -24.86 10.96
N ALA A 174 2.16 -24.02 9.94
CA ALA A 174 1.23 -22.90 9.96
C ALA A 174 -0.21 -23.41 9.71
N PRO A 175 -1.21 -23.02 10.51
CA PRO A 175 -2.60 -23.05 10.08
C PRO A 175 -2.75 -22.05 8.94
N LYS A 176 -3.55 -22.43 7.94
CA LYS A 176 -3.94 -21.52 6.87
C LYS A 176 -4.55 -20.27 7.52
N PRO A 177 -4.15 -19.07 7.10
CA PRO A 177 -4.77 -17.87 7.63
C PRO A 177 -6.25 -17.87 7.25
N ALA A 178 -7.12 -17.69 8.24
CA ALA A 178 -8.42 -17.08 8.01
C ALA A 178 -8.14 -15.63 7.61
N VAL A 179 -7.98 -15.41 6.30
CA VAL A 179 -7.92 -14.06 5.74
C VAL A 179 -9.33 -13.55 5.63
N GLY A 180 -9.70 -12.71 6.60
CA GLY A 180 -10.77 -11.74 6.48
C GLY A 180 -10.22 -10.36 6.14
N THR A 181 -9.42 -10.22 5.09
CA THR A 181 -9.14 -8.94 4.41
C THR A 181 -8.75 -9.28 2.97
N LYS A 182 -9.59 -8.93 2.00
CA LYS A 182 -9.44 -9.14 0.54
C LYS A 182 -8.04 -9.64 0.12
N GLN A 183 -7.92 -10.95 -0.13
CA GLN A 183 -6.70 -11.52 -0.71
C GLN A 183 -6.53 -10.97 -2.14
N ASN A 184 -5.43 -10.26 -2.37
CA ASN A 184 -4.95 -9.95 -3.70
C ASN A 184 -3.93 -11.02 -4.11
N PRO A 185 -4.13 -11.73 -5.24
CA PRO A 185 -3.23 -12.82 -5.63
C PRO A 185 -1.85 -12.28 -6.09
N GLU A 186 -0.76 -12.77 -5.49
CA GLU A 186 0.63 -12.46 -5.92
C GLU A 186 1.00 -13.11 -7.28
N VAL A 187 0.19 -14.08 -7.71
CA VAL A 187 0.37 -14.85 -8.95
C VAL A 187 -0.86 -14.66 -9.83
N VAL A 188 -0.65 -14.36 -11.11
CA VAL A 188 -1.74 -14.24 -12.09
C VAL A 188 -2.34 -15.61 -12.36
N GLN A 189 -3.66 -15.75 -12.22
CA GLN A 189 -4.38 -17.02 -12.42
C GLN A 189 -4.68 -17.24 -13.91
N PRO A 190 -4.25 -18.37 -14.51
CA PRO A 190 -4.60 -18.72 -15.89
C PRO A 190 -6.11 -18.88 -16.09
N GLY A 191 -6.62 -18.48 -17.24
CA GLY A 191 -8.03 -18.56 -17.62
C GLY A 191 -8.97 -17.59 -16.89
N SER A 192 -8.45 -16.72 -16.02
CA SER A 192 -9.25 -15.69 -15.34
C SER A 192 -9.37 -14.42 -16.19
N ALA A 193 -10.48 -13.70 -16.08
CA ALA A 193 -10.58 -12.39 -16.71
C ALA A 193 -9.51 -11.46 -16.13
N VAL A 194 -8.78 -10.74 -16.98
CA VAL A 194 -7.77 -9.76 -16.59
C VAL A 194 -8.42 -8.43 -16.23
N PHE A 195 -9.38 -7.96 -17.03
CA PHE A 195 -10.09 -6.70 -16.78
C PHE A 195 -11.60 -6.91 -16.65
N ARG A 196 -12.24 -6.01 -15.90
CA ARG A 196 -13.69 -5.82 -15.83
C ARG A 196 -14.00 -4.38 -16.19
N VAL A 197 -14.77 -4.18 -17.25
CA VAL A 197 -15.20 -2.85 -17.70
C VAL A 197 -16.66 -2.66 -17.33
N TYR A 198 -16.99 -1.55 -16.66
CA TYR A 198 -18.36 -1.20 -16.32
C TYR A 198 -18.86 -0.09 -17.24
N LEU A 199 -19.95 -0.34 -17.96
CA LEU A 199 -20.56 0.61 -18.89
C LEU A 199 -22.00 0.90 -18.51
N VAL A 200 -22.40 2.17 -18.66
CA VAL A 200 -23.79 2.62 -18.52
C VAL A 200 -24.27 3.06 -19.90
N PHE A 201 -25.32 2.40 -20.41
CA PHE A 201 -25.88 2.69 -21.73
C PHE A 201 -27.14 3.56 -21.67
N ASP A 202 -27.74 3.73 -20.49
CA ASP A 202 -28.95 4.55 -20.31
C ASP A 202 -28.74 5.54 -19.15
N LYS A 203 -28.76 6.84 -19.47
CA LYS A 203 -28.63 7.94 -18.48
C LYS A 203 -29.86 8.06 -17.57
N ARG A 204 -31.03 7.51 -17.96
CA ARG A 204 -32.27 7.53 -17.16
C ARG A 204 -32.37 6.34 -16.21
N TYR A 205 -31.75 5.22 -16.57
CA TYR A 205 -31.67 4.01 -15.76
C TYR A 205 -30.23 3.50 -15.74
N PRO A 206 -29.41 3.93 -14.76
CA PRO A 206 -27.98 3.65 -14.73
C PRO A 206 -27.67 2.21 -14.31
N GLU A 207 -28.15 1.24 -15.08
CA GLU A 207 -27.79 -0.16 -14.90
C GLU A 207 -26.39 -0.39 -15.48
N LYS A 208 -25.42 -0.58 -14.58
CA LYS A 208 -24.02 -0.85 -14.95
C LYS A 208 -23.90 -2.25 -15.55
N SER A 209 -23.64 -2.34 -16.85
CA SER A 209 -23.28 -3.58 -17.53
C SER A 209 -21.79 -3.88 -17.32
N CYS A 210 -21.45 -5.09 -16.84
CA CYS A 210 -20.08 -5.51 -16.62
C CYS A 210 -19.59 -6.43 -17.75
N PHE A 211 -18.44 -6.12 -18.34
CA PHE A 211 -17.80 -6.88 -19.41
C PHE A 211 -16.43 -7.38 -18.97
N TYR A 212 -16.06 -8.59 -19.39
CA TYR A 212 -14.83 -9.27 -18.97
C TYR A 212 -13.86 -9.42 -20.14
N PHE A 213 -12.59 -9.13 -19.91
CA PHE A 213 -11.51 -9.26 -20.90
C PHE A 213 -10.48 -10.31 -20.43
N PRO A 214 -9.86 -11.10 -21.33
CA PRO A 214 -10.05 -11.04 -22.78
C PRO A 214 -11.39 -11.66 -23.22
N MET A 215 -11.97 -11.10 -24.28
CA MET A 215 -13.18 -11.57 -24.95
C MET A 215 -12.91 -11.96 -26.39
N THR A 216 -13.81 -12.76 -26.97
CA THR A 216 -13.71 -13.16 -28.38
C THR A 216 -13.94 -11.97 -29.32
N ALA A 217 -13.39 -12.01 -30.55
CA ALA A 217 -13.58 -10.95 -31.53
C ALA A 217 -15.06 -10.60 -31.79
N LYS A 218 -15.94 -11.62 -31.83
CA LYS A 218 -17.39 -11.42 -31.99
C LYS A 218 -18.03 -10.67 -30.81
N GLN A 219 -17.58 -10.94 -29.58
CA GLN A 219 -18.08 -10.25 -28.40
C GLN A 219 -17.60 -8.80 -28.36
N LEU A 220 -16.36 -8.56 -28.80
CA LEU A 220 -15.77 -7.23 -28.87
C LEU A 220 -16.47 -6.36 -29.92
N GLU A 221 -16.74 -6.89 -31.11
CA GLU A 221 -17.51 -6.20 -32.15
C GLU A 221 -18.92 -5.85 -31.66
N ALA A 222 -19.60 -6.78 -30.99
CA ALA A 222 -20.93 -6.54 -30.43
C ALA A 222 -20.92 -5.47 -29.33
N LEU A 223 -19.86 -5.40 -28.52
CA LEU A 223 -19.67 -4.38 -27.49
C LEU A 223 -19.51 -2.99 -28.12
N GLU A 224 -18.64 -2.86 -29.12
CA GLU A 224 -18.39 -1.60 -29.82
C GLU A 224 -19.63 -1.10 -30.58
N GLU A 225 -20.35 -2.00 -31.25
CA GLU A 225 -21.61 -1.65 -31.92
C GLU A 225 -22.65 -1.14 -30.91
N LYS A 226 -22.71 -1.75 -29.73
CA LYS A 226 -23.57 -1.29 -28.64
C LYS A 226 -23.15 0.11 -28.16
N CYS A 227 -21.87 0.38 -27.94
CA CYS A 227 -21.40 1.72 -27.54
C CYS A 227 -21.75 2.80 -28.57
N ARG A 228 -21.56 2.52 -29.87
CA ARG A 228 -21.92 3.45 -30.96
C ARG A 228 -23.41 3.79 -31.03
N THR A 229 -24.26 2.83 -30.65
CA THR A 229 -25.72 2.98 -30.71
C THR A 229 -26.28 3.87 -29.59
N TYR A 230 -25.62 3.88 -28.43
CA TYR A 230 -26.14 4.49 -27.20
C TYR A 230 -25.40 5.76 -26.76
N ASP A 231 -24.51 6.32 -27.60
CA ASP A 231 -23.66 7.47 -27.26
C ASP A 231 -22.93 7.25 -25.91
N GLY A 232 -22.43 6.01 -25.74
CA GLY A 232 -21.70 5.61 -24.55
C GLY A 232 -20.30 6.22 -24.60
N ASP A 233 -19.95 6.99 -23.57
CA ASP A 233 -18.60 7.54 -23.43
C ASP A 233 -17.58 6.39 -23.40
N GLU A 234 -16.57 6.44 -24.28
CA GLU A 234 -15.49 5.44 -24.29
C GLU A 234 -14.57 5.57 -23.06
N ALA A 235 -14.79 6.59 -22.22
CA ALA A 235 -14.21 6.74 -20.89
C ALA A 235 -14.84 5.75 -19.88
N ALA A 236 -14.61 4.47 -20.09
CA ALA A 236 -15.08 3.42 -19.20
C ALA A 236 -14.12 3.22 -18.04
N ASP A 237 -14.59 3.41 -16.81
CA ASP A 237 -13.87 2.93 -15.62
C ASP A 237 -13.71 1.41 -15.72
N TYR A 238 -12.48 0.97 -15.99
CA TYR A 238 -12.15 -0.44 -16.01
C TYR A 238 -11.34 -0.79 -14.76
N LEU A 239 -11.74 -1.87 -14.10
CA LEU A 239 -11.03 -2.43 -12.97
C LEU A 239 -10.20 -3.61 -13.44
N SER A 240 -8.93 -3.63 -13.06
CA SER A 240 -8.10 -4.81 -13.24
C SER A 240 -8.38 -5.84 -12.14
N ASN A 241 -8.51 -7.11 -12.53
CA ASN A 241 -8.51 -8.24 -11.60
C ASN A 241 -7.10 -8.58 -11.10
N ILE A 242 -6.07 -8.09 -11.80
CA ILE A 242 -4.69 -8.06 -11.32
C ILE A 242 -4.53 -6.75 -10.56
N TRP A 243 -4.36 -6.84 -9.24
CA TRP A 243 -4.30 -5.68 -8.36
C TRP A 243 -3.27 -4.63 -8.83
N GLU A 244 -3.71 -3.37 -8.94
CA GLU A 244 -2.98 -2.17 -9.39
C GLU A 244 -2.51 -2.16 -10.86
N LEU A 245 -2.73 -3.22 -11.65
CA LEU A 245 -2.23 -3.26 -13.03
C LEU A 245 -2.69 -2.06 -13.88
N ASP A 246 -3.91 -1.58 -13.67
CA ASP A 246 -4.50 -0.40 -14.28
C ASP A 246 -3.67 0.88 -14.11
N GLN A 247 -2.88 0.99 -13.03
CA GLN A 247 -1.98 2.12 -12.81
C GLN A 247 -0.69 2.04 -13.63
N PHE A 248 -0.32 0.83 -14.09
CA PHE A 248 0.90 0.54 -14.85
C PHE A 248 0.62 0.30 -16.35
N LEU A 249 -0.55 0.71 -16.84
CA LEU A 249 -0.90 0.66 -18.25
C LEU A 249 -0.91 2.07 -18.86
N PRO A 250 -0.72 2.18 -20.19
CA PRO A 250 -0.90 3.43 -20.89
C PRO A 250 -2.30 4.01 -20.62
N PRO A 251 -2.45 5.33 -20.50
CA PRO A 251 -3.76 5.92 -20.28
C PRO A 251 -4.62 5.87 -21.55
N ARG A 252 -5.94 5.98 -21.36
CA ARG A 252 -6.97 6.07 -22.44
C ARG A 252 -6.91 4.92 -23.46
N LEU A 253 -6.78 3.69 -22.97
CA LEU A 253 -6.84 2.49 -23.81
C LEU A 253 -8.25 2.23 -24.34
N THR A 254 -8.35 1.92 -25.62
CA THR A 254 -9.57 1.42 -26.25
C THR A 254 -9.89 -0.01 -25.79
N PHE A 255 -11.14 -0.47 -25.98
CA PHE A 255 -11.50 -1.86 -25.70
C PHE A 255 -10.66 -2.87 -26.47
N ARG A 256 -10.24 -2.55 -27.71
CA ARG A 256 -9.37 -3.44 -28.50
C ARG A 256 -7.99 -3.56 -27.89
N GLU A 257 -7.40 -2.45 -27.48
CA GLU A 257 -6.10 -2.39 -26.82
C GLU A 257 -6.14 -3.10 -25.45
N LEU A 258 -7.16 -2.86 -24.63
CA LEU A 258 -7.38 -3.58 -23.37
C LEU A 258 -7.51 -5.09 -23.61
N ASN A 259 -8.27 -5.50 -24.64
CA ASN A 259 -8.42 -6.90 -24.99
C ASN A 259 -7.09 -7.53 -25.43
N GLN A 260 -6.29 -6.80 -26.19
CA GLN A 260 -4.97 -7.23 -26.65
C GLN A 260 -4.03 -7.49 -25.47
N ILE A 261 -3.92 -6.54 -24.55
CA ILE A 261 -3.10 -6.67 -23.33
C ILE A 261 -3.59 -7.85 -22.49
N ALA A 262 -4.91 -7.98 -22.31
CA ALA A 262 -5.50 -9.08 -21.56
C ALA A 262 -5.17 -10.45 -22.18
N MET A 263 -5.24 -10.57 -23.51
CA MET A 263 -4.87 -11.81 -24.22
C MET A 263 -3.39 -12.14 -24.03
N GLU A 264 -2.49 -11.16 -24.12
CA GLU A 264 -1.06 -11.40 -23.93
C GLU A 264 -0.73 -11.86 -22.50
N ILE A 265 -1.35 -11.25 -21.49
CA ILE A 265 -1.20 -11.66 -20.09
C ILE A 265 -1.70 -13.10 -19.88
N GLN A 266 -2.86 -13.46 -20.46
CA GLN A 266 -3.39 -14.83 -20.39
C GLN A 266 -2.48 -15.84 -21.10
N ASN A 267 -2.03 -15.52 -22.31
CA ASN A 267 -1.09 -16.35 -23.06
C ASN A 267 0.23 -16.58 -22.31
N LEU A 268 0.67 -15.59 -21.54
CA LEU A 268 1.85 -15.72 -20.68
C LEU A 268 1.56 -16.59 -19.46
N ALA A 269 0.44 -16.34 -18.76
CA ALA A 269 0.02 -17.11 -17.58
C ALA A 269 -0.22 -18.60 -17.90
N ASP A 270 -0.69 -18.92 -19.11
CA ASP A 270 -0.87 -20.30 -19.58
C ASP A 270 0.46 -21.05 -19.75
N LYS A 271 1.57 -20.33 -19.98
CA LYS A 271 2.89 -20.91 -20.29
C LYS A 271 3.83 -20.93 -19.09
N THR A 272 3.67 -20.00 -18.15
CA THR A 272 4.58 -19.81 -17.01
C THR A 272 3.86 -19.19 -15.82
N THR A 273 4.40 -19.41 -14.62
CA THR A 273 4.00 -18.67 -13.43
C THR A 273 4.36 -17.19 -13.60
N VAL A 274 3.36 -16.32 -13.63
CA VAL A 274 3.54 -14.86 -13.71
C VAL A 274 3.45 -14.27 -12.31
N SER A 275 4.57 -13.71 -11.85
CA SER A 275 4.62 -12.91 -10.64
C SER A 275 4.02 -11.55 -10.94
N ARG A 276 3.01 -11.16 -10.15
CA ARG A 276 2.41 -9.82 -10.21
C ARG A 276 3.49 -8.74 -10.11
N LYS A 277 4.37 -8.82 -9.11
CA LYS A 277 5.41 -7.80 -8.85
C LYS A 277 6.34 -7.63 -10.05
N LYS A 278 6.79 -8.74 -10.64
CA LYS A 278 7.67 -8.69 -11.80
C LYS A 278 6.97 -8.09 -13.03
N LEU A 279 5.69 -8.41 -13.25
CA LEU A 279 4.90 -7.84 -14.33
C LEU A 279 4.77 -6.32 -14.18
N LEU A 280 4.37 -5.84 -13.01
CA LEU A 280 4.21 -4.41 -12.74
C LEU A 280 5.55 -3.68 -12.83
N ALA A 281 6.63 -4.24 -12.26
CA ALA A 281 7.97 -3.69 -12.36
C ALA A 281 8.45 -3.56 -13.82
N SER A 282 8.18 -4.54 -14.68
CA SER A 282 8.56 -4.47 -16.09
C SER A 282 7.84 -3.35 -16.85
N LEU A 283 6.56 -3.12 -16.54
CA LEU A 283 5.78 -2.02 -17.12
C LEU A 283 6.21 -0.67 -16.57
N GLU A 284 6.48 -0.59 -15.26
CA GLU A 284 7.00 0.62 -14.59
C GLU A 284 8.38 1.02 -15.13
N ALA A 285 9.26 0.05 -15.37
CA ALA A 285 10.62 0.31 -15.82
C ALA A 285 10.67 0.84 -17.26
N GLU A 286 9.82 0.32 -18.15
CA GLU A 286 9.84 0.71 -19.57
C GLU A 286 8.85 1.83 -19.94
N VAL A 287 7.90 2.13 -19.05
CA VAL A 287 6.94 3.24 -19.20
C VAL A 287 6.26 3.24 -20.58
N PRO A 288 5.54 2.16 -20.96
CA PRO A 288 4.95 2.04 -22.29
C PRO A 288 3.96 3.17 -22.58
N ARG A 289 4.04 3.74 -23.78
CA ARG A 289 3.15 4.84 -24.23
C ARG A 289 1.86 4.34 -24.88
N ASP A 290 1.82 3.08 -25.31
CA ASP A 290 0.69 2.48 -26.01
C ASP A 290 0.59 0.97 -25.72
N ALA A 291 -0.50 0.37 -26.19
CA ALA A 291 -0.81 -1.02 -25.93
C ALA A 291 0.17 -1.99 -26.61
N ASP A 292 0.74 -1.62 -27.75
CA ASP A 292 1.70 -2.46 -28.47
C ASP A 292 3.02 -2.55 -27.71
N ALA A 293 3.51 -1.42 -27.20
CA ALA A 293 4.66 -1.36 -26.30
C ALA A 293 4.40 -2.18 -25.02
N ALA A 294 3.24 -2.00 -24.38
CA ALA A 294 2.86 -2.78 -23.20
C ALA A 294 2.83 -4.28 -23.50
N CYS A 295 2.23 -4.69 -24.63
CA CYS A 295 2.21 -6.09 -25.07
C CYS A 295 3.62 -6.62 -25.34
N GLN A 296 4.51 -5.82 -25.91
CA GLN A 296 5.89 -6.21 -26.19
C GLN A 296 6.66 -6.50 -24.91
N ILE A 297 6.51 -5.66 -23.87
CA ILE A 297 7.07 -5.88 -22.54
C ILE A 297 6.54 -7.20 -21.95
N ILE A 298 5.23 -7.42 -22.01
CA ILE A 298 4.58 -8.65 -21.51
C ILE A 298 5.13 -9.90 -22.21
N ARG A 299 5.32 -9.86 -23.54
CA ARG A 299 5.92 -10.98 -24.30
C ARG A 299 7.38 -11.24 -23.91
N ASN A 300 8.11 -10.19 -23.59
CA ASN A 300 9.51 -10.24 -23.15
C ASN A 300 9.66 -10.53 -21.65
N TYR A 301 8.57 -10.84 -20.92
CA TYR A 301 8.57 -11.04 -19.47
C TYR A 301 9.70 -11.94 -18.93
N LYS A 302 10.12 -12.95 -19.68
CA LYS A 302 11.21 -13.87 -19.31
C LYS A 302 12.59 -13.18 -19.24
N ASP A 303 12.79 -12.10 -19.99
CA ASP A 303 14.09 -11.43 -20.14
C ASP A 303 14.34 -10.42 -19.01
N TYR A 304 13.32 -10.08 -18.23
CA TYR A 304 13.45 -9.22 -17.06
C TYR A 304 13.95 -9.99 -15.84
N GLU A 305 14.85 -9.40 -15.08
CA GLU A 305 15.37 -9.97 -13.84
C GLU A 305 15.57 -8.88 -12.78
N PHE A 306 15.17 -9.18 -11.54
CA PHE A 306 15.48 -8.31 -10.41
C PHE A 306 16.95 -8.48 -10.03
N LEU A 307 17.64 -7.35 -9.88
CA LEU A 307 18.99 -7.35 -9.35
C LEU A 307 18.96 -7.47 -7.82
N PRO A 308 19.87 -8.25 -7.22
CA PRO A 308 19.99 -8.37 -5.77
C PRO A 308 20.76 -7.17 -5.18
N VAL A 309 20.40 -5.95 -5.57
CA VAL A 309 20.99 -4.70 -5.08
C VAL A 309 19.93 -3.95 -4.27
N GLN A 310 20.33 -3.43 -3.11
CA GLN A 310 19.41 -2.68 -2.22
C GLN A 310 19.17 -1.26 -2.73
N GLU A 311 20.21 -0.62 -3.25
CA GLU A 311 20.16 0.72 -3.84
C GLU A 311 20.99 0.73 -5.13
N LEU A 312 20.43 1.33 -6.18
CA LEU A 312 21.10 1.43 -7.47
C LEU A 312 22.08 2.63 -7.46
N SER A 313 23.36 2.34 -7.24
CA SER A 313 24.45 3.29 -7.48
C SER A 313 25.45 2.74 -8.48
N ALA A 314 26.19 3.61 -9.17
CA ALA A 314 27.23 3.20 -10.11
C ALA A 314 28.27 2.29 -9.45
N GLU A 315 28.73 2.63 -8.25
CA GLU A 315 29.70 1.82 -7.52
C GLU A 315 29.13 0.45 -7.10
N CYS A 316 27.88 0.41 -6.61
CA CYS A 316 27.21 -0.84 -6.27
C CYS A 316 27.02 -1.73 -7.50
N TYR A 317 26.65 -1.14 -8.64
CA TYR A 317 26.48 -1.87 -9.89
C TYR A 317 27.81 -2.41 -10.44
N ALA A 318 28.88 -1.62 -10.37
CA ALA A 318 30.23 -2.05 -10.68
C ALA A 318 30.65 -3.26 -9.83
N LYS A 319 30.48 -3.18 -8.50
CA LYS A 319 30.79 -4.27 -7.57
C LYS A 319 29.95 -5.52 -7.85
N TYR A 320 28.66 -5.35 -8.15
CA TYR A 320 27.78 -6.44 -8.55
C TYR A 320 28.31 -7.18 -9.80
N LEU A 321 28.70 -6.44 -10.84
CA LEU A 321 29.24 -7.03 -12.07
C LEU A 321 30.58 -7.72 -11.85
N LEU A 322 31.47 -7.11 -11.07
CA LEU A 322 32.76 -7.72 -10.73
C LEU A 322 32.55 -9.04 -9.97
N ASN A 323 31.63 -9.07 -9.00
CA ASN A 323 31.27 -10.29 -8.28
C ASN A 323 30.63 -11.35 -9.18
N LEU A 324 29.71 -10.94 -10.07
CA LEU A 324 29.05 -11.83 -11.03
C LEU A 324 30.08 -12.53 -11.94
N HIS A 325 31.10 -11.80 -12.38
CA HIS A 325 32.19 -12.30 -13.21
C HIS A 325 33.36 -12.89 -12.42
N GLN A 326 33.26 -12.94 -11.08
CA GLN A 326 34.31 -13.42 -10.18
C GLN A 326 35.66 -12.71 -10.37
N ILE A 327 35.62 -11.41 -10.70
CA ILE A 327 36.79 -10.55 -10.85
C ILE A 327 37.11 -9.96 -9.48
N TYR A 328 38.25 -10.36 -8.90
CA TYR A 328 38.74 -9.84 -7.63
C TYR A 328 39.75 -8.72 -7.89
N ILE A 329 39.53 -7.58 -7.25
CA ILE A 329 40.49 -6.48 -7.20
C ILE A 329 41.28 -6.65 -5.89
N GLU A 330 42.60 -6.72 -5.97
CA GLU A 330 43.45 -6.74 -4.78
C GLU A 330 43.24 -5.46 -3.95
N LYS A 331 43.16 -5.60 -2.63
CA LYS A 331 42.83 -4.50 -1.71
C LYS A 331 43.80 -3.32 -1.83
N GLU A 332 45.05 -3.56 -2.20
CA GLU A 332 46.03 -2.53 -2.48
C GLU A 332 45.73 -1.70 -3.74
N LEU A 333 44.94 -2.24 -4.68
CA LEU A 333 44.59 -1.64 -5.97
C LEU A 333 43.21 -0.97 -5.98
N GLU A 334 42.31 -1.34 -5.05
CA GLU A 334 40.96 -0.75 -4.93
C GLU A 334 40.93 0.80 -4.93
N PRO A 335 41.83 1.52 -4.23
CA PRO A 335 41.83 2.99 -4.23
C PRO A 335 42.20 3.62 -5.58
N TYR A 336 42.79 2.84 -6.49
CA TYR A 336 43.28 3.30 -7.79
C TYR A 336 42.32 2.93 -8.93
N ILE A 337 41.19 2.28 -8.63
CA ILE A 337 40.21 1.86 -9.63
C ILE A 337 39.00 2.76 -9.54
N HIS A 338 38.72 3.45 -10.64
CA HIS A 338 37.54 4.30 -10.81
C HIS A 338 36.28 3.44 -11.00
N LEU A 339 35.85 2.76 -9.93
CA LEU A 339 34.66 1.90 -9.93
C LEU A 339 33.39 2.66 -10.29
N GLU A 340 33.31 3.93 -9.91
CA GLU A 340 32.19 4.80 -10.25
C GLU A 340 32.07 5.02 -11.76
N GLU A 341 33.19 5.31 -12.45
CA GLU A 341 33.19 5.47 -13.91
C GLU A 341 32.85 4.15 -14.63
N PHE A 342 33.42 3.04 -14.19
CA PHE A 342 33.10 1.71 -14.72
C PHE A 342 31.62 1.36 -14.52
N GLY A 343 31.08 1.68 -13.34
CA GLY A 343 29.67 1.52 -13.00
C GLY A 343 28.76 2.32 -13.91
N LEU A 344 29.03 3.62 -14.07
CA LEU A 344 28.27 4.50 -14.96
C LEU A 344 28.30 4.01 -16.41
N GLN A 345 29.46 3.56 -16.90
CA GLN A 345 29.57 2.99 -18.24
C GLN A 345 28.70 1.74 -18.37
N LYS A 346 28.76 0.82 -17.40
CA LYS A 346 27.99 -0.42 -17.43
C LYS A 346 26.50 -0.20 -17.23
N MET A 347 26.09 0.79 -16.43
CA MET A 347 24.69 1.18 -16.32
C MET A 347 24.15 1.68 -17.67
N LYS A 348 24.93 2.49 -18.41
CA LYS A 348 24.56 2.92 -19.76
C LYS A 348 24.47 1.75 -20.75
N GLU A 349 25.33 0.74 -20.62
CA GLU A 349 25.35 -0.43 -21.49
C GLU A 349 24.19 -1.41 -21.20
N ASN A 350 23.85 -1.62 -19.92
CA ASN A 350 22.93 -2.67 -19.49
C ASN A 350 21.54 -2.15 -19.07
N GLY A 351 21.40 -0.85 -18.83
CA GLY A 351 20.15 -0.16 -18.47
C GLY A 351 19.43 -0.74 -17.24
N PRO A 352 20.05 -0.84 -16.05
CA PRO A 352 19.32 -1.15 -14.83
C PRO A 352 18.42 0.02 -14.43
N VAL A 353 17.17 -0.26 -14.06
CA VAL A 353 16.18 0.75 -13.67
C VAL A 353 15.58 0.41 -12.33
N GLU A 354 15.46 1.42 -11.46
CA GLU A 354 14.82 1.30 -10.17
C GLU A 354 13.29 1.45 -10.29
N THR A 355 12.57 0.49 -9.72
CA THR A 355 11.11 0.45 -9.70
C THR A 355 10.62 0.38 -8.26
N THR A 356 9.33 0.64 -8.04
CA THR A 356 8.67 0.52 -6.72
C THR A 356 8.79 -0.90 -6.15
N PHE A 357 9.04 -1.90 -7.00
CA PHE A 357 9.17 -3.30 -6.62
C PHE A 357 10.62 -3.79 -6.51
N GLY A 358 11.62 -2.94 -6.83
CA GLY A 358 13.05 -3.26 -6.82
C GLY A 358 13.76 -2.89 -8.12
N THR A 359 15.08 -3.07 -8.17
CA THR A 359 15.89 -2.77 -9.36
C THR A 359 15.76 -3.88 -10.40
N LEU A 360 15.45 -3.52 -11.65
CA LEU A 360 15.21 -4.44 -12.76
C LEU A 360 16.22 -4.23 -13.89
N ILE A 361 16.62 -5.31 -14.55
CA ILE A 361 17.31 -5.28 -15.85
C ILE A 361 16.49 -6.05 -16.88
N CYS A 362 16.62 -5.68 -18.16
CA CYS A 362 16.19 -6.49 -19.28
C CYS A 362 17.42 -7.09 -19.98
N LYS A 363 17.49 -8.41 -20.09
CA LYS A 363 18.59 -9.09 -20.80
C LYS A 363 18.50 -8.98 -22.32
N GLY A 364 17.29 -8.71 -22.83
CA GLY A 364 17.04 -8.59 -24.27
C GLY A 364 17.52 -7.26 -24.85
N HIS A 365 17.48 -6.18 -24.06
CA HIS A 365 17.95 -4.84 -24.43
C HIS A 365 18.13 -3.99 -23.18
N PRO A 366 19.00 -2.97 -23.20
CA PRO A 366 19.04 -1.98 -22.13
C PRO A 366 17.71 -1.23 -22.05
N ILE A 367 17.22 -1.04 -20.82
CA ILE A 367 16.05 -0.19 -20.58
C ILE A 367 16.49 1.26 -20.74
N GLN A 368 15.72 2.04 -21.51
CA GLN A 368 16.06 3.44 -21.78
C GLN A 368 15.61 4.32 -20.62
N GLU A 369 16.52 5.16 -20.13
CA GLU A 369 16.16 6.24 -19.22
C GLU A 369 15.26 7.26 -19.93
N LEU A 370 14.35 7.86 -19.17
CA LEU A 370 13.53 8.96 -19.67
C LEU A 370 14.43 10.14 -20.08
N SER A 371 13.98 10.87 -21.10
CA SER A 371 14.73 12.02 -21.59
C SER A 371 14.99 13.02 -20.45
N PRO A 372 16.24 13.47 -20.25
CA PRO A 372 16.56 14.46 -19.23
C PRO A 372 16.03 15.86 -19.59
N SER A 373 15.52 16.05 -20.81
CA SER A 373 14.94 17.32 -21.27
C SER A 373 13.66 17.64 -20.48
N VAL A 374 13.72 18.66 -19.63
CA VAL A 374 12.55 19.15 -18.91
C VAL A 374 11.73 20.06 -19.83
N HIS A 375 10.45 19.73 -19.99
CA HIS A 375 9.47 20.58 -20.67
C HIS A 375 8.51 21.15 -19.63
N GLU A 376 8.04 22.37 -19.85
CA GLU A 376 7.10 23.06 -18.96
C GLU A 376 5.94 23.61 -19.79
N PHE A 377 4.72 23.43 -19.30
CA PHE A 377 3.51 24.01 -19.88
C PHE A 377 2.50 24.34 -18.78
N ARG A 378 1.52 25.17 -19.12
CA ARG A 378 0.49 25.63 -18.20
C ARG A 378 -0.90 25.16 -18.64
N LEU A 379 -1.69 24.74 -17.65
CA LEU A 379 -3.10 24.43 -17.79
C LEU A 379 -3.90 25.44 -16.98
N TYR A 380 -5.04 25.88 -17.53
CA TYR A 380 -5.92 26.87 -16.92
C TYR A 380 -7.30 26.29 -16.65
N ASN A 381 -7.88 26.65 -15.52
CA ASN A 381 -9.26 26.33 -15.17
C ASN A 381 -9.95 27.43 -14.36
N SER A 382 -11.27 27.33 -14.29
CA SER A 382 -12.09 28.27 -13.52
C SER A 382 -11.79 28.20 -12.03
N LEU A 383 -11.80 29.38 -11.40
CA LEU A 383 -11.68 29.57 -9.97
C LEU A 383 -12.95 30.28 -9.47
N ALA A 384 -13.74 29.61 -8.65
CA ALA A 384 -14.91 30.15 -8.00
C ALA A 384 -14.55 30.48 -6.54
N VAL A 385 -14.71 31.74 -6.15
CA VAL A 385 -14.41 32.17 -4.78
C VAL A 385 -15.65 32.76 -4.14
N THR A 386 -16.08 32.18 -3.04
CA THR A 386 -17.29 32.58 -2.33
C THR A 386 -16.99 33.03 -0.92
N ALA A 387 -17.74 34.00 -0.40
CA ALA A 387 -17.52 34.59 0.91
C ALA A 387 -18.78 34.61 1.77
N TYR A 388 -18.60 34.33 3.05
CA TYR A 388 -19.60 34.55 4.09
C TYR A 388 -19.14 35.70 4.97
N TRP A 389 -19.83 36.84 4.87
CA TRP A 389 -19.49 38.03 5.63
C TRP A 389 -20.21 38.08 6.97
N ASN A 390 -19.47 38.45 8.02
CA ASN A 390 -19.99 38.54 9.39
C ASN A 390 -21.13 39.58 9.53
N GLU A 391 -21.12 40.61 8.68
CA GLU A 391 -22.13 41.68 8.67
C GLU A 391 -23.38 41.31 7.85
N SER A 392 -23.36 40.18 7.14
CA SER A 392 -24.47 39.71 6.32
C SER A 392 -25.31 38.70 7.10
N GLU A 393 -26.63 38.92 7.17
CA GLU A 393 -27.58 37.93 7.69
C GLU A 393 -27.94 36.84 6.65
N SER A 394 -27.37 36.91 5.44
CA SER A 394 -27.62 35.95 4.37
C SER A 394 -26.97 34.60 4.66
N VAL A 395 -27.76 33.53 4.52
CA VAL A 395 -27.27 32.14 4.57
C VAL A 395 -26.67 31.69 3.22
N VAL A 396 -26.83 32.51 2.18
CA VAL A 396 -26.27 32.29 0.84
C VAL A 396 -24.95 33.06 0.74
N PRO A 397 -23.86 32.39 0.33
CA PRO A 397 -22.57 33.04 0.19
C PRO A 397 -22.56 33.99 -1.01
N GLU A 398 -21.76 35.04 -0.91
CA GLU A 398 -21.51 35.98 -1.99
C GLU A 398 -20.40 35.46 -2.92
N LEU A 399 -20.62 35.50 -4.23
CA LEU A 399 -19.60 35.14 -5.22
C LEU A 399 -18.72 36.36 -5.50
N LEU A 400 -17.42 36.25 -5.21
CA LEU A 400 -16.45 37.31 -5.45
C LEU A 400 -16.04 37.36 -6.92
N ASN A 401 -15.98 38.55 -7.51
CA ASN A 401 -15.56 38.76 -8.89
C ASN A 401 -14.78 40.08 -9.05
N GLY A 402 -14.11 40.23 -10.19
CA GLY A 402 -13.40 41.47 -10.57
C GLY A 402 -12.37 41.94 -9.54
N GLU A 403 -12.33 43.26 -9.30
CA GLU A 403 -11.35 43.91 -8.40
C GLU A 403 -11.43 43.40 -6.95
N GLU A 404 -12.62 43.00 -6.48
CA GLU A 404 -12.79 42.49 -5.11
C GLU A 404 -12.08 41.15 -4.93
N LEU A 405 -12.25 40.22 -5.87
CA LEU A 405 -11.53 38.95 -5.87
C LEU A 405 -10.00 39.16 -5.96
N LEU A 406 -9.56 40.08 -6.82
CA LEU A 406 -8.13 40.39 -6.99
C LEU A 406 -7.51 40.91 -5.69
N SER A 407 -8.26 41.62 -4.85
CA SER A 407 -7.77 42.06 -3.54
C SER A 407 -7.40 40.91 -2.59
N TYR A 408 -7.95 39.71 -2.81
CA TYR A 408 -7.68 38.50 -2.04
C TYR A 408 -6.66 37.55 -2.69
N GLU A 409 -6.15 37.86 -3.88
CA GLU A 409 -5.20 37.03 -4.64
C GLU A 409 -4.06 36.50 -3.78
N LYS A 410 -3.41 37.39 -3.01
CA LYS A 410 -2.28 37.03 -2.16
C LYS A 410 -2.66 35.97 -1.12
N MET A 411 -3.83 36.12 -0.48
CA MET A 411 -4.30 35.17 0.54
C MET A 411 -4.67 33.82 -0.07
N ILE A 412 -5.26 33.84 -1.27
CA ILE A 412 -5.59 32.64 -2.05
C ILE A 412 -4.31 31.88 -2.41
N ARG A 413 -3.31 32.58 -2.97
CA ARG A 413 -2.00 32.01 -3.30
C ARG A 413 -1.31 31.41 -2.08
N GLU A 414 -1.27 32.12 -0.96
CA GLU A 414 -0.67 31.63 0.29
C GLU A 414 -1.35 30.35 0.79
N LYS A 415 -2.68 30.24 0.65
CA LYS A 415 -3.42 29.03 1.01
C LYS A 415 -3.11 27.85 0.09
N ILE A 416 -3.04 28.08 -1.22
CA ILE A 416 -2.65 27.06 -2.20
C ILE A 416 -1.23 26.56 -1.89
N GLN A 417 -0.26 27.47 -1.71
CA GLN A 417 1.12 27.12 -1.36
C GLN A 417 1.21 26.37 -0.02
N ALA A 418 0.39 26.75 0.98
CA ALA A 418 0.34 26.04 2.25
C ALA A 418 -0.17 24.60 2.11
N SER A 419 -1.07 24.34 1.16
CA SER A 419 -1.57 22.99 0.88
C SER A 419 -0.51 22.06 0.29
N LEU A 420 0.51 22.60 -0.38
CA LEU A 420 1.58 21.84 -1.02
C LEU A 420 2.77 21.52 -0.10
N LYS A 421 2.76 21.99 1.16
CA LYS A 421 3.90 21.85 2.09
C LYS A 421 4.31 20.39 2.36
N SER A 422 3.40 19.44 2.21
CA SER A 422 3.69 18.00 2.37
C SER A 422 4.47 17.41 1.18
N CYS A 423 4.47 18.07 0.02
CA CYS A 423 4.99 17.55 -1.24
C CYS A 423 5.82 18.62 -1.99
N PRO A 424 6.95 19.09 -1.43
CA PRO A 424 7.63 20.30 -1.90
C PRO A 424 8.29 20.15 -3.29
N GLU A 425 8.76 18.97 -3.67
CA GLU A 425 9.51 18.76 -4.93
C GLU A 425 8.60 18.40 -6.11
N LYS A 426 7.69 17.44 -5.93
CA LYS A 426 6.79 16.97 -7.00
C LYS A 426 5.43 17.69 -7.04
N GLY A 427 5.07 18.43 -5.99
CA GLY A 427 3.73 19.00 -5.86
C GLY A 427 2.65 17.93 -5.95
N LEU A 428 1.59 18.20 -6.73
CA LEU A 428 0.48 17.27 -6.91
C LEU A 428 0.79 16.07 -7.82
N ALA A 429 1.95 16.04 -8.49
CA ALA A 429 2.32 14.92 -9.36
C ALA A 429 2.48 13.59 -8.58
N GLU A 430 2.76 13.66 -7.28
CA GLU A 430 2.83 12.48 -6.39
C GLU A 430 1.45 11.80 -6.21
N HIS A 431 0.36 12.53 -6.47
CA HIS A 431 -1.01 12.04 -6.34
C HIS A 431 -1.63 11.55 -7.65
N LEU A 432 -0.88 11.58 -8.75
CA LEU A 432 -1.32 10.97 -10.00
C LEU A 432 -1.66 9.48 -9.79
N PHE A 433 -2.77 9.04 -10.36
CA PHE A 433 -3.23 7.66 -10.30
C PHE A 433 -2.36 6.76 -11.17
N SER A 434 -1.97 7.21 -12.37
CA SER A 434 -1.07 6.45 -13.23
C SER A 434 0.37 6.51 -12.74
N GLU A 435 0.92 5.33 -12.39
CA GLU A 435 2.34 5.16 -12.05
C GLU A 435 3.25 5.42 -13.26
N LEU A 436 2.74 5.22 -14.49
CA LEU A 436 3.49 5.59 -15.70
C LEU A 436 3.59 7.11 -15.87
N LEU A 437 2.51 7.84 -15.60
CA LEU A 437 2.55 9.31 -15.63
C LEU A 437 3.43 9.88 -14.52
N LYS A 438 3.45 9.28 -13.32
CA LYS A 438 4.38 9.67 -12.23
C LYS A 438 5.85 9.60 -12.62
N LYS A 439 6.23 8.70 -13.54
CA LYS A 439 7.60 8.65 -14.07
C LYS A 439 7.88 9.78 -15.06
N ARG A 440 6.86 10.24 -15.80
CA ARG A 440 7.00 11.29 -16.83
C ARG A 440 6.78 12.71 -16.30
N VAL A 441 5.92 12.89 -15.31
CA VAL A 441 5.57 14.19 -14.74
C VAL A 441 6.47 14.46 -13.54
N ALA A 442 7.39 15.41 -13.71
CA ALA A 442 8.34 15.81 -12.69
C ALA A 442 7.66 16.60 -11.56
N SER A 443 6.76 17.53 -11.91
CA SER A 443 6.00 18.30 -10.92
C SER A 443 4.68 18.84 -11.47
N MET A 444 3.70 18.99 -10.58
CA MET A 444 2.44 19.70 -10.84
C MET A 444 2.22 20.73 -9.73
N THR A 445 2.29 22.02 -10.07
CA THR A 445 2.25 23.12 -9.10
C THR A 445 1.08 24.05 -9.40
N PRO A 446 -0.02 23.97 -8.63
CA PRO A 446 -1.14 24.91 -8.76
C PRO A 446 -0.77 26.29 -8.19
N ASP A 447 -1.30 27.33 -8.81
CA ASP A 447 -1.21 28.74 -8.41
C ASP A 447 -2.40 29.50 -9.00
N VAL A 448 -2.49 30.81 -8.76
CA VAL A 448 -3.48 31.70 -9.36
C VAL A 448 -2.80 32.79 -10.19
N GLU A 449 -3.42 33.15 -11.30
CA GLU A 449 -2.94 34.19 -12.22
C GLU A 449 -4.09 35.15 -12.60
N GLU A 450 -3.82 36.45 -12.54
CA GLU A 450 -4.75 37.45 -13.08
C GLU A 450 -4.64 37.46 -14.61
N TYR A 451 -5.76 37.25 -15.28
CA TYR A 451 -5.85 37.41 -16.74
C TYR A 451 -7.16 38.10 -17.12
N ALA A 452 -7.04 39.19 -17.88
CA ALA A 452 -8.16 40.03 -18.34
C ALA A 452 -9.10 40.53 -17.21
N GLY A 453 -8.54 40.90 -16.05
CA GLY A 453 -9.30 41.42 -14.91
C GLY A 453 -10.11 40.37 -14.13
N ARG A 454 -9.83 39.08 -14.35
CA ARG A 454 -10.37 37.95 -13.59
C ARG A 454 -9.22 37.09 -13.07
N LEU A 455 -9.40 36.52 -11.88
CA LEU A 455 -8.44 35.60 -11.30
C LEU A 455 -8.76 34.17 -11.76
N TRP A 456 -7.74 33.48 -12.29
CA TRP A 456 -7.83 32.12 -12.78
C TRP A 456 -6.93 31.19 -11.99
N ASP A 457 -7.31 29.92 -11.94
CA ASP A 457 -6.43 28.87 -11.45
C ASP A 457 -5.51 28.41 -12.58
N VAL A 458 -4.23 28.28 -12.27
CA VAL A 458 -3.19 27.88 -13.20
C VAL A 458 -2.37 26.74 -12.61
N LEU A 459 -2.26 25.65 -13.36
CA LEU A 459 -1.41 24.52 -13.03
C LEU A 459 -0.16 24.56 -13.90
N THR A 460 1.00 24.73 -13.28
CA THR A 460 2.29 24.58 -13.98
C THR A 460 2.72 23.12 -13.91
N VAL A 461 2.88 22.49 -15.08
CA VAL A 461 3.27 21.08 -15.21
C VAL A 461 4.67 21.00 -15.81
N ARG A 462 5.57 20.27 -15.15
CA ARG A 462 6.91 19.96 -15.65
C ARG A 462 7.04 18.47 -15.96
N THR A 463 7.62 18.13 -17.11
CA THR A 463 7.72 16.73 -17.58
C THR A 463 9.11 16.38 -18.08
N TYR A 464 9.46 15.10 -17.99
CA TYR A 464 10.64 14.50 -18.61
C TYR A 464 10.33 14.09 -20.05
N GLY A 465 10.75 14.93 -20.99
CA GLY A 465 10.36 14.86 -22.40
C GLY A 465 8.95 15.37 -22.66
N GLU A 466 8.55 15.34 -23.93
CA GLU A 466 7.20 15.74 -24.36
C GLU A 466 6.17 14.64 -24.08
N LEU A 467 4.99 15.07 -23.61
CA LEU A 467 3.81 14.23 -23.51
C LEU A 467 3.16 14.10 -24.90
N ASN A 468 2.72 12.91 -25.25
CA ASN A 468 1.84 12.73 -26.40
C ASN A 468 0.39 13.13 -26.06
N ASP A 469 -0.47 13.21 -27.06
CA ASP A 469 -1.87 13.64 -26.89
C ASP A 469 -2.64 12.80 -25.85
N ARG A 470 -2.39 11.49 -25.78
CA ARG A 470 -3.05 10.60 -24.81
C ARG A 470 -2.59 10.92 -23.38
N GLU A 471 -1.30 11.09 -23.19
CA GLU A 471 -0.68 11.43 -21.91
C GLU A 471 -1.12 12.82 -21.44
N LEU A 472 -1.11 13.83 -22.32
CA LEU A 472 -1.58 15.18 -22.01
C LEU A 472 -3.06 15.17 -21.60
N THR A 473 -3.91 14.48 -22.37
CA THR A 473 -5.34 14.38 -22.03
C THR A 473 -5.53 13.70 -20.67
N ALA A 474 -4.78 12.63 -20.38
CA ALA A 474 -4.86 11.92 -19.12
C ALA A 474 -4.40 12.79 -17.94
N VAL A 475 -3.31 13.57 -18.09
CA VAL A 475 -2.89 14.56 -17.07
C VAL A 475 -3.99 15.60 -16.83
N MET A 476 -4.67 16.06 -17.88
CA MET A 476 -5.80 16.99 -17.75
C MET A 476 -7.00 16.36 -17.04
N GLU A 477 -7.34 15.09 -17.34
CA GLU A 477 -8.42 14.34 -16.69
C GLU A 477 -8.12 14.09 -15.19
N GLU A 478 -6.89 13.66 -14.86
CA GLU A 478 -6.48 13.46 -13.47
C GLU A 478 -6.39 14.78 -12.70
N TRP A 479 -5.91 15.86 -13.33
CA TRP A 479 -5.94 17.20 -12.76
C TRP A 479 -7.37 17.65 -12.46
N LYS A 480 -8.27 17.48 -13.42
CA LYS A 480 -9.70 17.77 -13.26
C LYS A 480 -10.28 17.00 -12.07
N ALA A 481 -9.98 15.71 -11.94
CA ALA A 481 -10.44 14.90 -10.82
C ALA A 481 -9.89 15.40 -9.47
N MET A 482 -8.62 15.83 -9.42
CA MET A 482 -7.98 16.40 -8.21
C MET A 482 -8.49 17.80 -7.83
N ALA A 483 -8.88 18.60 -8.82
CA ALA A 483 -9.44 19.93 -8.60
C ALA A 483 -10.93 19.87 -8.25
N ASP A 484 -11.68 18.93 -8.83
CA ASP A 484 -13.10 18.70 -8.51
C ASP A 484 -13.29 17.96 -7.16
N SER A 485 -12.38 17.03 -6.84
CA SER A 485 -12.46 16.15 -5.67
C SER A 485 -11.09 15.97 -4.99
N GLY A 486 -11.04 15.57 -3.72
CA GLY A 486 -9.77 15.34 -3.04
C GLY A 486 -9.05 16.65 -2.68
N TRP A 487 -8.05 17.09 -3.45
CA TRP A 487 -7.28 18.29 -3.12
C TRP A 487 -8.14 19.57 -3.18
N GLY A 488 -8.94 19.74 -4.23
CA GLY A 488 -9.83 20.89 -4.36
C GLY A 488 -10.93 20.92 -3.28
N GLU A 489 -11.45 19.75 -2.91
CA GLU A 489 -12.43 19.60 -1.83
C GLU A 489 -11.82 19.94 -0.46
N GLU A 490 -10.58 19.50 -0.19
CA GLU A 490 -9.85 19.88 1.02
C GLU A 490 -9.61 21.39 1.11
N LEU A 491 -9.27 22.02 -0.01
CA LEU A 491 -9.13 23.47 -0.08
C LEU A 491 -10.46 24.19 0.16
N PHE A 492 -11.57 23.66 -0.36
CA PHE A 492 -12.89 24.21 -0.13
C PHE A 492 -13.27 24.16 1.34
N TYR A 493 -13.14 23.00 2.00
CA TYR A 493 -13.54 22.83 3.41
C TYR A 493 -12.68 23.57 4.44
N ARG A 494 -11.52 24.11 4.06
CA ARG A 494 -10.64 24.87 4.96
C ARG A 494 -10.67 26.36 4.59
N PRO A 495 -11.68 27.15 5.00
CA PRO A 495 -11.82 28.53 4.56
C PRO A 495 -10.63 29.42 4.96
N ILE A 496 -10.38 30.46 4.16
CA ILE A 496 -9.51 31.57 4.54
C ILE A 496 -10.30 32.45 5.51
N ARG A 497 -9.81 32.60 6.73
CA ARG A 497 -10.44 33.48 7.72
C ARG A 497 -9.90 34.89 7.62
N THR A 498 -10.81 35.86 7.50
CA THR A 498 -10.51 37.29 7.47
C THR A 498 -11.28 38.01 8.58
N GLU A 499 -10.96 39.29 8.83
CA GLU A 499 -11.72 40.10 9.79
C GLU A 499 -13.19 40.30 9.35
N LYS A 500 -13.44 40.32 8.03
CA LYS A 500 -14.77 40.53 7.44
C LYS A 500 -15.63 39.26 7.42
N GLY A 501 -15.01 38.08 7.47
CA GLY A 501 -15.70 36.80 7.29
C GLY A 501 -14.82 35.68 6.77
N GLU A 502 -15.43 34.61 6.28
CA GLU A 502 -14.77 33.40 5.78
C GLU A 502 -14.88 33.30 4.25
N ILE A 503 -13.75 33.01 3.58
CA ILE A 503 -13.65 32.88 2.13
C ILE A 503 -13.34 31.43 1.74
N TYR A 504 -14.10 30.90 0.80
CA TYR A 504 -14.05 29.54 0.31
C TYR A 504 -13.57 29.54 -1.14
N ILE A 505 -12.69 28.58 -1.48
CA ILE A 505 -12.11 28.43 -2.83
C ILE A 505 -12.67 27.16 -3.42
N GLY A 506 -13.20 27.27 -4.64
CA GLY A 506 -13.77 26.18 -5.41
C GLY A 506 -13.27 26.20 -6.85
N PHE A 507 -13.25 25.04 -7.49
CA PHE A 507 -12.80 24.86 -8.87
C PHE A 507 -13.98 24.41 -9.73
N TRP A 508 -14.88 25.34 -10.09
CA TRP A 508 -16.01 25.10 -11.00
C TRP A 508 -16.40 26.38 -11.75
N ASP A 509 -17.07 26.23 -12.90
CA ASP A 509 -17.57 27.36 -13.70
C ASP A 509 -18.95 27.80 -13.20
N THR A 510 -18.98 28.89 -12.44
CA THR A 510 -20.23 29.48 -11.92
C THR A 510 -21.05 30.23 -12.96
N ASP A 511 -20.43 30.70 -14.06
CA ASP A 511 -21.09 31.56 -15.06
C ASP A 511 -21.98 30.73 -16.00
N ASN A 512 -21.59 29.48 -16.29
CA ASN A 512 -22.29 28.61 -17.23
C ASN A 512 -23.06 27.43 -16.60
N ASN A 513 -22.94 27.22 -15.29
CA ASN A 513 -23.44 26.01 -14.61
C ASN A 513 -22.89 24.72 -15.27
N ASP A 514 -21.69 24.83 -15.83
CA ASP A 514 -20.97 23.77 -16.52
C ASP A 514 -19.94 23.12 -15.58
N ASN A 515 -19.61 21.87 -15.88
CA ASN A 515 -18.56 21.13 -15.16
C ASN A 515 -17.21 21.85 -15.30
N LEU A 516 -16.34 21.68 -14.30
CA LEU A 516 -14.93 22.10 -14.34
C LEU A 516 -14.29 21.79 -15.71
N PHE A 517 -13.76 22.81 -16.38
CA PHE A 517 -12.97 22.65 -17.60
C PHE A 517 -11.48 22.80 -17.30
N ILE A 518 -10.65 22.08 -18.05
CA ILE A 518 -9.20 22.27 -18.08
C ILE A 518 -8.84 22.64 -19.51
N LYS A 519 -8.11 23.74 -19.71
CA LYS A 519 -7.66 24.22 -21.02
C LYS A 519 -6.15 24.35 -21.06
N THR A 520 -5.57 24.09 -22.22
CA THR A 520 -4.18 24.48 -22.48
C THR A 520 -4.05 26.00 -22.53
N GLU A 521 -2.84 26.51 -22.33
CA GLU A 521 -2.57 27.96 -22.42
C GLU A 521 -2.99 28.56 -23.78
N GLU A 522 -2.79 27.84 -24.89
CA GLU A 522 -3.20 28.29 -26.22
C GLU A 522 -4.72 28.38 -26.37
N GLU A 523 -5.45 27.37 -25.90
CA GLU A 523 -6.92 27.36 -25.91
C GLU A 523 -7.49 28.46 -25.01
N PHE A 524 -6.92 28.61 -23.81
CA PHE A 524 -7.31 29.63 -22.85
C PHE A 524 -7.14 31.05 -23.42
N ARG A 525 -5.98 31.35 -23.99
CA ARG A 525 -5.71 32.66 -24.63
C ARG A 525 -6.64 32.93 -25.80
N ARG A 526 -6.94 31.91 -26.62
CA ARG A 526 -7.86 32.06 -27.76
C ARG A 526 -9.26 32.45 -27.32
N ASP A 527 -9.75 31.84 -26.25
CA ASP A 527 -11.09 32.06 -25.73
C ASP A 527 -11.19 33.40 -25.00
N CYS A 528 -10.16 33.80 -24.24
CA CYS A 528 -10.15 35.08 -23.52
C CYS A 528 -9.88 36.30 -24.41
N LEU A 529 -9.14 36.17 -25.53
CA LEU A 529 -8.78 37.27 -26.43
C LEU A 529 -9.73 37.47 -27.62
N GLY A 530 -10.78 36.65 -27.76
CA GLY A 530 -11.79 36.81 -28.80
C GLY A 530 -11.20 36.94 -30.20
N GLY A 531 -10.45 35.94 -30.67
CA GLY A 531 -10.10 35.70 -32.09
C GLY A 531 -9.33 36.78 -32.90
N SER A 532 -9.28 38.04 -32.48
CA SER A 532 -8.81 39.17 -33.31
C SER A 532 -7.46 39.76 -32.88
N GLN A 533 -6.86 39.29 -31.78
CA GLN A 533 -5.55 39.78 -31.31
C GLN A 533 -4.41 38.76 -31.40
N ILE A 534 -4.69 37.51 -31.79
CA ILE A 534 -3.68 36.43 -31.87
C ILE A 534 -2.62 36.71 -32.95
N GLU A 535 -2.95 37.45 -34.01
CA GLU A 535 -2.00 37.78 -35.08
C GLU A 535 -0.98 38.87 -34.70
N GLN A 536 -1.16 39.59 -33.59
CA GLN A 536 -0.22 40.65 -33.18
C GLN A 536 0.83 40.20 -32.14
N GLU A 537 0.57 39.15 -31.35
CA GLU A 537 1.55 38.66 -30.37
C GLU A 537 2.47 37.54 -30.90
N LEU A 538 2.10 36.82 -31.97
CA LEU A 538 2.96 35.78 -32.57
C LEU A 538 4.11 36.34 -33.46
N GLN A 539 4.32 37.66 -33.48
CA GLN A 539 5.42 38.33 -34.23
C GLN A 539 6.42 39.10 -33.34
N LEU A 540 6.36 38.94 -32.01
CA LEU A 540 7.35 39.45 -31.05
C LEU A 540 7.90 38.29 -30.23
#